data_AF-A0AAX4ILW5-F1
#
_entry.id   AF-A0AAX4ILW5-F1
#
_cell.length_a   1.000
_cell.length_b   1.000
_cell.length_c   1.000
_cell.angle_alpha   90.00
_cell.angle_beta   90.00
_cell.angle_gamma   90.00
#
_symmetry.space_group_name_H-M   'P 1'
#
loop_
_entity.id
_entity.type
_entity.pdbx_description
1 polymer ?
#
loop_
_entity_poly.entity_id
_entity_poly.type
_entity_poly.pdbx_seq_one_letter_code
_entity_poly.pdbx_strand_id
1 'polypeptide(L)'
;MAMYMDKTRSNWGFRSCDVTSNINAWVMEALALSPAGMPANSFSLIFDGQPTPQLATQIFQSVVQQDVTWQLAWEESVRRSILAKPPPIHGDASTTLYSYYTFQYLPRAMKDIADQKSVVRCNFDVGEPSNVEKMVQDHKDWDDEQWHWGKFTNHDQKEWDTVPPLPSWRSILMENLVPIPDGPYVPYSDSDYDAGTDSDW
;
A
#
# COMPACT_ATOMS: atom_id res chain seq x y z
N MET A 1 43.15 -10.38 8.12
CA MET A 1 41.91 -11.11 7.78
C MET A 1 40.76 -10.43 8.55
N ALA A 2 40.25 -9.32 8.04
CA ALA A 2 39.17 -8.57 8.67
C ALA A 2 37.90 -8.83 7.86
N MET A 3 36.88 -9.39 8.51
CA MET A 3 35.53 -9.47 7.95
C MET A 3 35.06 -8.04 7.69
N TYR A 4 35.03 -7.65 6.42
CA TYR A 4 34.28 -6.49 5.98
C TYR A 4 32.81 -6.79 6.29
N MET A 5 32.32 -6.21 7.38
CA MET A 5 30.90 -6.16 7.66
C MET A 5 30.26 -5.29 6.60
N ASP A 6 29.48 -5.94 5.74
CA ASP A 6 28.57 -5.33 4.78
C ASP A 6 27.62 -4.37 5.51
N LYS A 7 27.99 -3.09 5.49
CA LYS A 7 27.23 -1.95 6.01
C LYS A 7 26.21 -1.43 4.99
N THR A 8 25.79 -2.26 4.03
CA THR A 8 24.81 -1.89 3.01
C THR A 8 23.55 -2.74 3.03
N ARG A 9 23.14 -3.26 4.19
CA ARG A 9 21.73 -3.61 4.40
C ARG A 9 20.90 -2.34 4.30
N SER A 10 20.42 -2.12 3.09
CA SER A 10 19.64 -0.96 2.72
C SER A 10 18.32 -1.01 3.49
N ASN A 11 18.01 0.05 4.22
CA ASN A 11 16.85 0.18 5.11
C ASN A 11 15.51 0.32 4.32
N TRP A 12 15.41 -0.31 3.14
CA TRP A 12 14.33 -0.12 2.15
C TRP A 12 13.38 -1.31 2.05
N GLY A 13 13.57 -2.37 2.84
CA GLY A 13 12.66 -3.51 2.87
C GLY A 13 11.28 -3.11 3.38
N PHE A 14 10.23 -3.59 2.71
CA PHE A 14 8.85 -3.42 3.18
C PHE A 14 8.48 -4.58 4.10
N ARG A 15 7.97 -4.29 5.29
CA ARG A 15 7.38 -5.33 6.15
C ARG A 15 6.06 -5.79 5.55
N SER A 16 5.77 -7.09 5.57
CA SER A 16 4.49 -7.62 5.06
C SER A 16 3.27 -6.88 5.61
N CYS A 17 3.28 -6.50 6.90
CA CYS A 17 2.17 -5.78 7.52
C CYS A 17 1.89 -4.39 6.92
N ASP A 18 2.88 -3.79 6.25
CA ASP A 18 2.75 -2.47 5.62
C ASP A 18 2.33 -2.58 4.14
N VAL A 19 2.59 -3.73 3.49
CA VAL A 19 2.33 -3.93 2.05
C VAL A 19 0.85 -3.72 1.72
N THR A 20 -0.05 -4.45 2.38
CA THR A 20 -1.48 -4.39 2.06
C THR A 20 -2.06 -3.01 2.34
N SER A 21 -1.61 -2.34 3.40
CA SER A 21 -2.04 -0.98 3.73
C SER A 21 -1.68 0.02 2.63
N ASN A 22 -0.44 -0.06 2.11
CA ASN A 22 0.02 0.79 1.01
C ASN A 22 -0.73 0.48 -0.29
N ILE A 23 -0.89 -0.79 -0.64
CA ILE A 23 -1.66 -1.20 -1.83
C ILE A 23 -3.11 -0.72 -1.73
N ASN A 24 -3.75 -0.91 -0.57
CA ASN A 24 -5.12 -0.50 -0.33
C ASN A 24 -5.30 1.01 -0.54
N ALA A 25 -4.41 1.85 -0.02
CA ALA A 25 -4.49 3.30 -0.21
C ALA A 25 -4.55 3.68 -1.70
N TRP A 26 -3.58 3.19 -2.50
CA TRP A 26 -3.52 3.46 -3.94
C TRP A 26 -4.73 2.90 -4.71
N VAL A 27 -5.19 1.69 -4.35
CA VAL A 27 -6.38 1.09 -4.96
C VAL A 27 -7.61 1.94 -4.68
N MET A 28 -7.83 2.34 -3.43
CA MET A 28 -9.00 3.13 -3.04
C MET A 28 -8.99 4.51 -3.68
N GLU A 29 -7.84 5.18 -3.74
CA GLU A 29 -7.70 6.45 -4.43
C GLU A 29 -8.04 6.33 -5.92
N ALA A 30 -7.46 5.36 -6.62
CA ALA A 30 -7.72 5.14 -8.04
C ALA A 30 -9.21 4.85 -8.31
N LEU A 31 -9.86 4.06 -7.46
CA LEU A 31 -11.29 3.76 -7.59
C LEU A 31 -12.19 4.99 -7.31
N ALA A 32 -11.73 5.93 -6.49
CA ALA A 32 -12.49 7.14 -6.15
C ALA A 32 -12.48 8.22 -7.26
N LEU A 33 -11.52 8.17 -8.18
CA LEU A 33 -11.37 9.21 -9.22
C LEU A 33 -12.55 9.31 -10.18
N SER A 34 -13.13 8.18 -10.61
CA SER A 34 -14.28 8.22 -11.53
C SER A 34 -15.54 8.80 -10.86
N PRO A 35 -15.94 8.35 -9.66
CA PRO A 35 -16.99 9.02 -8.88
C PRO A 35 -16.73 10.52 -8.62
N ALA A 36 -15.46 10.94 -8.52
CA ALA A 36 -15.08 12.34 -8.35
C ALA A 36 -15.13 13.18 -9.65
N GLY A 37 -15.53 12.58 -10.77
CA GLY A 37 -15.75 13.27 -12.05
C GLY A 37 -14.64 13.06 -13.09
N MET A 38 -13.64 12.21 -12.82
CA MET A 38 -12.68 11.81 -13.85
C MET A 38 -13.38 10.97 -14.93
N PRO A 39 -13.20 11.27 -16.23
CA PRO A 39 -13.87 10.52 -17.30
C PRO A 39 -13.54 9.03 -17.26
N ALA A 40 -14.54 8.20 -17.58
CA ALA A 40 -14.31 6.76 -17.70
C ALA A 40 -13.26 6.47 -18.78
N ASN A 41 -12.38 5.50 -18.50
CA ASN A 41 -11.30 5.07 -19.40
C ASN A 41 -10.24 6.15 -19.72
N SER A 42 -10.20 7.30 -19.02
CA SER A 42 -9.16 8.31 -19.23
C SER A 42 -7.85 8.01 -18.50
N PHE A 43 -7.86 7.05 -17.56
CA PHE A 43 -6.69 6.67 -16.77
C PHE A 43 -6.71 5.18 -16.43
N SER A 44 -5.55 4.68 -15.97
CA SER A 44 -5.42 3.38 -15.30
C SER A 44 -4.26 3.47 -14.31
N LEU A 45 -4.41 2.85 -13.15
CA LEU A 45 -3.30 2.64 -12.21
C LEU A 45 -2.69 1.27 -12.53
N ILE A 46 -1.38 1.20 -12.71
CA ILE A 46 -0.68 -0.05 -12.99
C ILE A 46 0.30 -0.33 -11.86
N PHE A 47 0.10 -1.43 -11.14
CA PHE A 47 1.16 -2.01 -10.32
C PHE A 47 2.06 -2.83 -11.25
N ASP A 48 3.26 -2.30 -11.50
CA ASP A 48 4.26 -2.93 -12.35
C ASP A 48 5.20 -3.80 -11.52
N GLY A 49 5.22 -5.10 -11.80
CA GLY A 49 6.09 -6.07 -11.16
C GLY A 49 7.47 -6.21 -11.80
N GLN A 50 7.76 -5.53 -12.92
CA GLN A 50 9.07 -5.59 -13.56
C GLN A 50 10.16 -4.95 -12.68
N PRO A 51 11.41 -5.48 -12.70
CA PRO A 51 11.90 -6.60 -13.50
C PRO A 51 11.67 -7.99 -12.86
N THR A 52 10.99 -8.06 -11.71
CA THR A 52 10.80 -9.30 -10.93
C THR A 52 9.32 -9.64 -10.75
N PRO A 53 8.57 -9.95 -11.83
CA PRO A 53 7.12 -10.19 -11.74
C PRO A 53 6.77 -11.39 -10.85
N GLN A 54 7.69 -12.35 -10.67
CA GLN A 54 7.52 -13.48 -9.75
C GLN A 54 7.57 -13.03 -8.29
N LEU A 55 8.40 -12.04 -7.94
CA LEU A 55 8.45 -11.47 -6.60
C LEU A 55 7.16 -10.69 -6.30
N ALA A 56 6.68 -9.89 -7.26
CA ALA A 56 5.41 -9.19 -7.13
C ALA A 56 4.23 -10.17 -6.97
N THR A 57 4.20 -11.24 -7.77
CA THR A 57 3.24 -12.35 -7.64
C THR A 57 3.31 -12.94 -6.22
N GLN A 58 4.52 -13.26 -5.73
CA GLN A 58 4.70 -13.84 -4.41
C GLN A 58 4.16 -12.91 -3.31
N ILE A 59 4.52 -11.62 -3.35
CA ILE A 59 4.07 -10.62 -2.37
C ILE A 59 2.55 -10.53 -2.36
N PHE A 60 1.92 -10.40 -3.52
CA PHE A 60 0.46 -10.31 -3.61
C PHE A 60 -0.23 -11.57 -3.09
N GLN A 61 0.26 -12.74 -3.48
CA GLN A 61 -0.35 -14.01 -3.07
C GLN A 61 -0.14 -14.34 -1.59
N SER A 62 1.04 -14.09 -1.03
CA SER A 62 1.34 -14.45 0.37
C SER A 62 0.95 -13.38 1.38
N VAL A 63 0.83 -12.11 0.96
CA VAL A 63 0.53 -10.99 1.86
C VAL A 63 -0.85 -10.41 1.58
N VAL A 64 -1.07 -9.87 0.39
CA VAL A 64 -2.32 -9.16 0.06
C VAL A 64 -3.51 -10.13 0.07
N GLN A 65 -3.40 -11.28 -0.59
CA GLN A 65 -4.48 -12.27 -0.61
C GLN A 65 -4.71 -12.93 0.76
N GLN A 66 -3.67 -13.02 1.60
CA GLN A 66 -3.81 -13.49 2.97
C GLN A 66 -4.65 -12.51 3.80
N ASP A 67 -4.41 -11.21 3.66
CA ASP A 67 -5.22 -10.17 4.31
C ASP A 67 -6.66 -10.12 3.77
N VAL A 68 -6.82 -10.27 2.45
CA VAL A 68 -8.15 -10.37 1.84
C VAL A 68 -8.89 -11.60 2.39
N THR A 69 -8.21 -12.74 2.50
CA THR A 69 -8.77 -13.95 3.11
C THR A 69 -9.19 -13.69 4.56
N TRP A 70 -8.35 -13.02 5.34
CA TRP A 70 -8.63 -12.66 6.74
C TRP A 70 -9.89 -11.79 6.86
N GLN A 71 -9.98 -10.73 6.03
CA GLN A 71 -11.15 -9.83 5.97
C GLN A 71 -12.42 -10.61 5.60
N LEU A 72 -12.37 -11.45 4.56
CA LEU A 72 -13.51 -12.26 4.13
C LEU A 72 -13.95 -13.26 5.20
N ALA A 73 -13.01 -13.89 5.91
CA ALA A 73 -13.31 -14.83 6.97
C ALA A 73 -13.95 -14.16 8.19
N TRP A 74 -13.47 -12.97 8.55
CA TRP A 74 -14.06 -12.18 9.61
C TRP A 74 -15.50 -11.74 9.23
N GLU A 75 -15.70 -11.22 8.01
CA GLU A 75 -17.02 -10.84 7.51
C GLU A 75 -17.99 -12.02 7.48
N GLU A 76 -17.52 -13.19 7.06
CA GLU A 76 -18.30 -14.42 7.03
C GLU A 76 -18.65 -14.93 8.44
N SER A 77 -17.72 -14.81 9.40
CA SER A 77 -17.97 -15.15 10.81
C SER A 77 -19.03 -14.25 11.42
N VAL A 78 -19.01 -12.96 11.12
CA VAL A 78 -20.06 -12.00 11.51
C VAL A 78 -21.38 -12.35 10.83
N ARG A 79 -21.37 -12.62 9.51
CA ARG A 79 -22.56 -12.96 8.73
C ARG A 79 -23.25 -14.23 9.25
N ARG A 80 -22.48 -15.22 9.70
CA ARG A 80 -22.96 -16.48 10.29
C ARG A 80 -23.31 -16.37 11.77
N SER A 81 -23.12 -15.20 12.39
CA SER A 81 -23.29 -15.01 13.84
C SER A 81 -22.39 -15.92 14.69
N ILE A 82 -21.24 -16.34 14.14
CA ILE A 82 -20.16 -16.99 14.91
C ILE A 82 -19.45 -15.93 15.75
N LEU A 83 -19.18 -14.78 15.15
CA LEU A 83 -18.66 -13.59 15.81
C LEU A 83 -19.78 -12.55 15.93
N ALA A 84 -19.92 -11.95 17.12
CA ALA A 84 -20.84 -10.82 17.28
C ALA A 84 -20.30 -9.62 16.47
N LYS A 85 -21.16 -8.97 15.69
CA LYS A 85 -20.76 -7.74 14.98
C LYS A 85 -20.31 -6.70 16.02
N PRO A 86 -19.07 -6.20 15.98
CA PRO A 86 -18.64 -5.20 16.95
C PRO A 86 -19.45 -3.92 16.80
N PRO A 87 -19.58 -3.12 17.87
CA PRO A 87 -20.17 -1.80 17.75
C PRO A 87 -19.30 -0.95 16.83
N PRO A 88 -19.90 -0.07 16.01
CA PRO A 88 -19.14 0.89 15.24
C PRO A 88 -18.33 1.77 16.19
N ILE A 89 -17.04 1.96 15.92
CA ILE A 89 -16.29 3.00 16.61
C ILE A 89 -16.76 4.32 15.99
N HIS A 90 -17.15 5.26 16.85
CA HIS A 90 -17.58 6.58 16.40
C HIS A 90 -16.40 7.32 15.74
N GLY A 91 -16.35 7.27 14.41
CA GLY A 91 -15.77 8.30 13.56
C GLY A 91 -16.86 9.28 13.09
N ASP A 92 -16.48 10.32 12.35
CA ASP A 92 -17.46 11.24 11.76
C ASP A 92 -18.43 10.51 10.82
N ALA A 93 -19.52 11.16 10.41
CA ALA A 93 -20.57 10.56 9.57
C ALA A 93 -20.07 10.01 8.21
N SER A 94 -18.84 10.33 7.80
CA SER A 94 -18.16 9.79 6.62
C SER A 94 -17.22 8.61 6.91
N THR A 95 -16.93 8.30 8.18
CA THR A 95 -15.91 7.33 8.59
C THR A 95 -16.40 6.45 9.73
N THR A 96 -17.48 5.68 9.50
CA THR A 96 -17.77 4.54 10.38
C THR A 96 -16.65 3.51 10.21
N LEU A 97 -15.58 3.69 10.96
CA LEU A 97 -14.47 2.77 11.05
C LEU A 97 -14.83 1.78 12.15
N TYR A 98 -15.02 0.51 11.80
CA TYR A 98 -14.71 -0.51 12.79
C TYR A 98 -13.18 -0.61 12.76
N SER A 99 -12.48 -0.53 13.90
CA SER A 99 -11.02 -0.82 13.96
C SER A 99 -10.67 -2.17 13.31
N TYR A 100 -11.68 -3.04 13.23
CA TYR A 100 -11.72 -4.39 12.69
C TYR A 100 -11.98 -4.47 11.16
N TYR A 101 -12.29 -3.34 10.49
CA TYR A 101 -12.62 -3.23 9.06
C TYR A 101 -11.52 -2.51 8.26
N THR A 102 -10.25 -2.90 8.42
CA THR A 102 -9.14 -2.16 7.79
C THR A 102 -9.22 -2.18 6.26
N PHE A 103 -9.84 -3.21 5.67
CA PHE A 103 -9.82 -3.46 4.23
C PHE A 103 -11.20 -3.74 3.63
N GLN A 104 -12.28 -3.14 4.14
CA GLN A 104 -13.68 -3.40 3.72
C GLN A 104 -13.88 -3.57 2.20
N TYR A 105 -13.31 -2.66 1.41
CA TYR A 105 -13.52 -2.61 -0.04
C TYR A 105 -12.46 -3.38 -0.82
N LEU A 106 -11.37 -3.79 -0.16
CA LEU A 106 -10.24 -4.43 -0.80
C LEU A 106 -10.58 -5.82 -1.37
N PRO A 107 -11.33 -6.72 -0.69
CA PRO A 107 -11.68 -8.02 -1.27
C PRO A 107 -12.38 -7.90 -2.61
N ARG A 108 -13.35 -6.98 -2.72
CA ARG A 108 -14.05 -6.72 -3.96
C ARG A 108 -13.13 -6.10 -5.01
N ALA A 109 -12.32 -5.12 -4.62
CA ALA A 109 -11.37 -4.49 -5.53
C ALA A 109 -10.35 -5.50 -6.09
N MET A 110 -9.80 -6.38 -5.25
CA MET A 110 -8.86 -7.42 -5.67
C MET A 110 -9.50 -8.42 -6.62
N LYS A 111 -10.77 -8.80 -6.38
CA LYS A 111 -11.53 -9.61 -7.33
C LYS A 111 -11.70 -8.92 -8.68
N ASP A 112 -12.08 -7.64 -8.68
CA ASP A 112 -12.26 -6.88 -9.92
C ASP A 112 -10.94 -6.65 -10.67
N ILE A 113 -9.81 -6.56 -9.94
CA ILE A 113 -8.45 -6.52 -10.52
C ILE A 113 -8.11 -7.86 -11.18
N ALA A 114 -8.32 -8.98 -10.50
CA ALA A 114 -8.07 -10.33 -11.03
C ALA A 114 -8.94 -10.64 -12.26
N ASP A 115 -10.21 -10.25 -12.22
CA ASP A 115 -11.17 -10.38 -13.31
C ASP A 115 -10.94 -9.39 -14.48
N GLN A 116 -9.92 -8.52 -14.39
CA GLN A 116 -9.61 -7.45 -15.36
C GLN A 116 -10.77 -6.46 -15.61
N LYS A 117 -11.59 -6.22 -14.59
CA LYS A 117 -12.74 -5.29 -14.61
C LYS A 117 -12.44 -3.95 -13.93
N SER A 118 -11.29 -3.82 -13.26
CA SER A 118 -10.87 -2.62 -12.55
C SER A 118 -10.07 -1.64 -13.42
N VAL A 119 -10.08 -0.37 -13.03
CA VAL A 119 -9.15 0.66 -13.53
C VAL A 119 -7.72 0.43 -13.02
N VAL A 120 -7.59 -0.30 -11.92
CA VAL A 120 -6.33 -0.78 -11.38
C VAL A 120 -5.96 -2.09 -12.09
N ARG A 121 -4.72 -2.20 -12.53
CA ARG A 121 -4.19 -3.34 -13.27
C ARG A 121 -2.85 -3.78 -12.71
N CYS A 122 -2.55 -5.05 -12.90
CA CYS A 122 -1.23 -5.63 -12.61
C CYS A 122 -0.71 -6.33 -13.87
N ASN A 123 0.61 -6.36 -14.05
CA ASN A 123 1.26 -7.15 -15.11
C ASN A 123 1.86 -8.47 -14.58
N PHE A 124 1.40 -8.90 -13.41
CA PHE A 124 1.77 -10.13 -12.73
C PHE A 124 0.49 -10.76 -12.14
N ASP A 125 0.58 -12.01 -11.71
CA ASP A 125 -0.56 -12.73 -11.14
C ASP A 125 -0.81 -12.27 -9.70
N VAL A 126 -1.98 -11.67 -9.45
CA VAL A 126 -2.40 -11.22 -8.11
C VAL A 126 -2.92 -12.36 -7.24
N GLY A 127 -3.19 -13.53 -7.83
CA GLY A 127 -3.82 -14.68 -7.19
C GLY A 127 -5.25 -14.42 -6.70
N GLU A 128 -5.73 -15.34 -5.87
CA GLU A 128 -7.07 -15.34 -5.31
C GLU A 128 -7.02 -15.60 -3.80
N PRO A 129 -8.02 -15.16 -3.03
CA PRO A 129 -8.13 -15.48 -1.61
C PRO A 129 -8.25 -17.00 -1.43
N SER A 130 -7.46 -17.57 -0.51
CA SER A 130 -7.42 -19.01 -0.32
C SER A 130 -8.04 -19.42 1.02
N ASN A 131 -8.81 -20.52 1.03
CA ASN A 131 -9.24 -21.19 2.27
C ASN A 131 -10.02 -20.33 3.30
N VAL A 132 -10.90 -19.42 2.84
CA VAL A 132 -11.77 -18.60 3.73
C VAL A 132 -12.51 -19.44 4.76
N GLU A 133 -13.10 -20.57 4.37
CA GLU A 133 -13.81 -21.46 5.30
C GLU A 133 -12.88 -22.02 6.38
N LYS A 134 -11.66 -22.43 6.00
CA LYS A 134 -10.68 -22.92 6.97
C LYS A 134 -10.33 -21.81 7.97
N MET A 135 -10.15 -20.57 7.50
CA MET A 135 -9.88 -19.42 8.35
C MET A 135 -11.03 -19.17 9.34
N VAL A 136 -12.29 -19.29 8.90
CA VAL A 136 -13.47 -19.21 9.79
C VAL A 136 -13.42 -20.32 10.85
N GLN A 137 -13.14 -21.56 10.45
CA GLN A 137 -13.12 -22.70 11.38
C GLN A 137 -11.97 -22.63 12.39
N ASP A 138 -10.77 -22.26 11.93
CA ASP A 138 -9.56 -22.18 12.76
C ASP A 138 -9.69 -21.08 13.83
N HIS A 139 -10.56 -20.08 13.62
CA HIS A 139 -10.75 -18.92 14.49
C HIS A 139 -12.20 -18.75 14.99
N LYS A 140 -13.01 -19.81 14.94
CA LYS A 140 -14.45 -19.75 15.30
C LYS A 140 -14.71 -19.38 16.77
N ASP A 141 -13.76 -19.69 17.64
CA ASP A 141 -13.85 -19.48 19.09
C ASP A 141 -13.17 -18.16 19.50
N TRP A 142 -12.68 -17.39 18.53
CA TRP A 142 -12.01 -16.12 18.80
C TRP A 142 -13.01 -14.99 19.02
N ASP A 143 -12.71 -14.14 19.99
CA ASP A 143 -13.38 -12.87 20.17
C ASP A 143 -12.85 -11.80 19.20
N ASP A 144 -13.51 -10.64 19.22
CA ASP A 144 -13.22 -9.54 18.32
C ASP A 144 -11.80 -8.95 18.50
N GLU A 145 -11.28 -8.94 19.73
CA GLU A 145 -9.92 -8.48 20.03
C GLU A 145 -8.88 -9.45 19.48
N GLN A 146 -9.12 -10.76 19.61
CA GLN A 146 -8.28 -11.79 19.02
C GLN A 146 -8.26 -11.71 17.49
N TRP A 147 -9.41 -11.48 16.85
CA TRP A 147 -9.47 -11.24 15.41
C TRP A 147 -8.69 -9.97 14.98
N HIS A 148 -8.73 -8.91 15.79
CA HIS A 148 -7.99 -7.67 15.53
C HIS A 148 -6.48 -7.87 15.58
N TRP A 149 -5.97 -8.40 16.69
CA TRP A 149 -4.54 -8.55 16.92
C TRP A 149 -3.96 -9.74 16.15
N GLY A 150 -4.78 -10.76 15.92
CA GLY A 150 -4.43 -11.96 15.18
C GLY A 150 -3.91 -11.69 13.78
N LYS A 151 -4.40 -10.64 13.12
CA LYS A 151 -3.85 -10.21 11.84
C LYS A 151 -2.35 -9.93 11.95
N PHE A 152 -1.93 -9.17 12.95
CA PHE A 152 -0.54 -8.76 13.13
C PHE A 152 0.36 -9.92 13.59
N THR A 153 -0.17 -10.86 14.36
CA THR A 153 0.59 -12.01 14.87
C THR A 153 0.67 -13.17 13.87
N ASN A 154 -0.34 -13.34 13.02
CA ASN A 154 -0.38 -14.38 11.99
C ASN A 154 0.21 -13.94 10.64
N HIS A 155 0.57 -12.66 10.48
CA HIS A 155 1.30 -12.20 9.31
C HIS A 155 2.71 -12.79 9.26
N ASP A 156 3.15 -13.15 8.05
CA ASP A 156 4.56 -13.42 7.79
C ASP A 156 5.38 -12.17 8.13
N GLN A 157 6.27 -12.25 9.13
CA GLN A 157 7.14 -11.14 9.54
C GLN A 157 8.26 -10.85 8.53
N LYS A 158 8.22 -11.50 7.37
CA LYS A 158 9.15 -11.28 6.27
C LYS A 158 9.24 -9.80 5.87
N GLU A 159 10.47 -9.37 5.65
CA GLU A 159 10.81 -8.14 4.97
C GLU A 159 11.03 -8.46 3.49
N TRP A 160 10.48 -7.60 2.64
CA TRP A 160 10.54 -7.73 1.19
C TRP A 160 11.47 -6.68 0.61
N ASP A 161 12.60 -7.12 0.09
CA ASP A 161 13.47 -6.27 -0.72
C ASP A 161 12.99 -6.30 -2.16
N THR A 162 12.50 -5.17 -2.66
CA THR A 162 12.24 -5.00 -4.08
C THR A 162 13.53 -4.61 -4.80
N VAL A 163 13.68 -4.99 -6.07
CA VAL A 163 14.74 -4.40 -6.91
C VAL A 163 14.52 -2.88 -6.90
N PRO A 164 15.56 -2.05 -6.70
CA PRO A 164 15.41 -0.61 -6.72
C PRO A 164 14.67 -0.18 -7.99
N PRO A 165 13.66 0.70 -7.91
CA PRO A 165 12.99 1.19 -9.11
C PRO A 165 14.04 1.76 -10.05
N LEU A 166 14.00 1.34 -11.30
CA LEU A 166 14.74 2.00 -12.38
C LEU A 166 13.78 3.04 -12.98
N PRO A 167 14.14 4.34 -12.99
CA PRO A 167 15.35 4.98 -12.45
C PRO A 167 15.28 5.21 -10.93
N SER A 168 16.45 5.41 -10.29
CA SER A 168 16.49 5.88 -8.89
C SER A 168 15.65 7.16 -8.71
N TRP A 169 15.06 7.40 -7.54
CA TRP A 169 14.32 8.64 -7.26
C TRP A 169 15.10 9.90 -7.64
N ARG A 170 16.42 9.90 -7.40
CA ARG A 170 17.32 10.97 -7.82
C ARG A 170 17.33 11.17 -9.34
N SER A 171 17.35 10.08 -10.10
CA SER A 171 17.30 10.12 -11.56
C SER A 171 15.96 10.66 -12.06
N ILE A 172 14.84 10.26 -11.45
CA ILE A 172 13.49 10.78 -11.78
C ILE A 172 13.38 12.29 -11.48
N LEU A 173 13.96 12.76 -10.36
CA LEU A 173 14.02 14.19 -10.06
C LEU A 173 14.84 14.96 -11.10
N MET A 174 15.94 14.39 -11.56
CA MET A 174 16.82 15.02 -12.55
C MET A 174 16.19 15.07 -13.95
N GLU A 175 15.27 14.16 -14.29
CA GLU A 175 14.50 14.22 -15.55
C GLU A 175 13.51 15.40 -15.59
N ASN A 176 13.07 15.90 -14.43
CA ASN A 176 12.17 17.07 -14.33
C ASN A 176 12.91 18.40 -14.22
N LEU A 177 14.25 18.39 -14.15
CA LEU A 177 15.04 19.61 -14.22
C LEU A 177 15.09 20.07 -15.68
N VAL A 178 14.53 21.25 -15.93
CA VAL A 178 14.68 21.98 -17.21
C VAL A 178 16.15 21.95 -17.61
N PRO A 179 16.51 21.71 -18.90
CA PRO A 179 17.89 21.77 -19.35
C PRO A 179 18.54 23.04 -18.81
N ILE A 180 19.66 22.89 -18.11
CA ILE A 180 20.48 24.03 -17.70
C ILE A 180 20.81 24.76 -19.01
N PRO A 181 20.42 26.03 -19.19
CA PRO A 181 20.76 26.78 -20.39
C PRO A 181 22.26 26.67 -20.62
N ASP A 182 22.71 26.44 -21.85
CA ASP A 182 24.13 26.45 -22.20
C ASP A 182 24.72 27.83 -21.88
N GLY A 183 25.25 27.96 -20.67
CA GLY A 183 25.70 29.20 -20.07
C GLY A 183 26.40 28.91 -18.74
N PRO A 184 27.34 29.77 -18.31
CA PRO A 184 28.12 29.50 -17.11
C PRO A 184 27.20 29.37 -15.90
N TYR A 185 27.30 28.23 -15.21
CA TYR A 185 26.62 27.97 -13.94
C TYR A 185 26.97 29.09 -12.95
N VAL A 186 25.97 29.92 -12.61
CA VAL A 186 26.09 30.91 -11.54
C VAL A 186 25.55 30.23 -10.28
N PRO A 187 26.40 29.87 -9.28
CA PRO A 187 25.91 29.28 -8.05
C PRO A 187 24.94 30.25 -7.38
N TYR A 188 23.80 29.72 -6.92
CA TYR A 188 22.87 30.47 -6.08
C TYR A 188 23.61 30.83 -4.78
N SER A 189 23.88 32.11 -4.53
CA SER A 189 24.44 32.59 -3.26
C SER A 189 23.31 32.98 -2.32
N ASP A 190 23.26 32.36 -1.14
CA ASP A 190 22.32 32.69 -0.04
C ASP A 190 22.53 34.10 0.58
N SER A 191 23.27 34.99 -0.09
CA SER A 191 23.62 36.33 0.41
C SER A 191 22.64 37.44 0.01
N ASP A 192 21.56 37.13 -0.71
CA ASP A 192 20.57 38.14 -1.13
C ASP A 192 19.44 38.34 -0.09
N TYR A 193 19.68 37.95 1.17
CA TYR A 193 18.90 38.49 2.28
C TYR A 193 19.32 39.93 2.54
N ASP A 194 18.58 40.80 1.86
CA ASP A 194 18.42 42.22 2.08
C ASP A 194 18.53 42.57 3.58
N ALA A 195 19.68 43.13 3.97
CA ALA A 195 19.84 43.82 5.24
C ALA A 195 19.08 45.14 5.15
N GLY A 196 17.75 45.07 5.30
CA GLY A 196 16.91 46.21 5.60
C GLY A 196 17.32 46.78 6.94
N THR A 197 18.21 47.77 6.91
CA THR A 197 18.54 48.62 8.05
C THR A 197 17.32 49.46 8.40
N ASP A 198 16.58 49.05 9.43
CA ASP A 198 15.75 49.96 10.21
C ASP A 198 16.68 50.84 11.07
N SER A 199 16.82 52.10 10.67
CA SER A 199 17.26 53.18 11.56
C SER A 199 16.69 54.52 11.08
N ASP A 200 15.67 54.99 11.82
CA ASP A 200 15.26 56.37 12.12
C ASP A 200 15.36 57.46 11.03
N TRP A 201 14.18 57.94 10.58
CA TRP A 201 13.74 59.35 10.65
C TRP A 201 12.21 59.44 10.75
#